data_AF-A0A2D9N8Q7-F1
#
_entry.id   AF-A0A2D9N8Q7-F1
#
_cell.length_a   1.000
_cell.length_b   1.000
_cell.length_c   1.000
_cell.angle_alpha   90.00
_cell.angle_beta   90.00
_cell.angle_gamma   90.00
#
_symmetry.space_group_name_H-M   'P 1'
#
loop_
_entity.id
_entity.type
_entity.pdbx_description
1 polymer ?
#
loop_
_entity_poly.entity_id
_entity_poly.type
_entity_poly.pdbx_seq_one_letter_code
_entity_poly.pdbx_strand_id
1 'polypeptide(L)'
;METIATFSCNVSTLVPYVPNGSNPWNTSKVKHVFKRLGFGASQLEVDAALAMSPGDFIDSLVDTAAGLPVTPAPAWGYYAVSDFSDYEAQNNQYIQDWRVQTGNDFISEKLRGRLTFFWANHFVTELETYFYAPYLFQYYNNLQTHCLGNFKDFVQSIGINSTMLVYLNGFENTNNNPNENYARELFELFTLGEGNGYTETDITETSRALTGYNHWAEPGAAIYFDAITHDAGSKTIFGQTGPWGYEDVINILFQERGMEIAEYICRKLYKFLVSPDVDAIVEQNVIAPLAQTFVANNFELVPVLKQLCKSEHFFDERALGVVIKSPFDVMFTFANETGFFYDDSIMDAFIYYAGLMGQELYDPPDVSGWQRDETWINTSTLTGRWQLMEVYLDYLFSNGYDFTFTDLARDLTNDSNDPEFITQVLVDHFMAKPLHTVGDYAIATTIFKWEIPQNYYDDGIWNLSWSEAPYQVFILLKHIARMPEFQLK
;
A
#
# COMPACT_ATOMS: atom_id res chain seq x y z
N MET A 1 19.20 18.97 -9.43
CA MET A 1 18.22 19.79 -8.71
C MET A 1 18.64 19.75 -7.26
N GLU A 2 18.93 20.91 -6.65
CA GLU A 2 19.14 20.98 -5.21
C GLU A 2 17.88 20.46 -4.53
N THR A 3 18.03 19.40 -3.73
CA THR A 3 17.01 18.93 -2.80
C THR A 3 16.88 20.00 -1.72
N ILE A 4 16.01 20.99 -1.96
CA ILE A 4 15.49 21.80 -0.87
C ILE A 4 14.64 20.82 -0.07
N ALA A 5 15.20 20.28 1.02
CA ALA A 5 14.41 19.52 1.99
C ALA A 5 13.29 20.44 2.46
N THR A 6 12.09 20.21 1.96
CA THR A 6 10.88 20.87 2.46
C THR A 6 10.68 20.37 3.88
N PHE A 7 10.86 21.26 4.85
CA PHE A 7 10.58 20.93 6.24
C PHE A 7 9.12 20.52 6.34
N SER A 8 8.86 19.36 6.96
CA SER A 8 7.52 18.98 7.36
C SER A 8 7.09 20.00 8.40
N CYS A 9 6.28 20.98 8.00
CA CYS A 9 5.83 22.03 8.91
C CYS A 9 4.90 21.47 10.03
N ASN A 10 4.70 20.15 10.09
CA ASN A 10 3.91 19.45 11.08
C ASN A 10 4.70 19.22 12.38
N VAL A 11 4.48 20.13 13.33
CA VAL A 11 5.09 20.07 14.68
C VAL A 11 4.20 19.39 15.72
N SER A 12 3.06 18.83 15.31
CA SER A 12 2.13 18.14 16.20
C SER A 12 2.73 16.85 16.74
N THR A 13 2.22 16.38 17.89
CA THR A 13 2.86 15.32 18.68
C THR A 13 2.15 13.97 18.56
N LEU A 14 2.74 12.93 19.16
CA LEU A 14 2.11 11.61 19.29
C LEU A 14 1.03 11.52 20.39
N VAL A 15 0.66 12.63 21.02
CA VAL A 15 -0.47 12.67 21.97
C VAL A 15 -1.75 12.25 21.23
N PRO A 16 -2.64 11.46 21.85
CA PRO A 16 -3.91 11.09 21.22
C PRO A 16 -4.72 12.32 20.80
N TYR A 17 -5.17 12.32 19.56
CA TYR A 17 -5.98 13.39 18.99
C TYR A 17 -7.32 13.52 19.71
N VAL A 18 -7.58 14.71 20.23
CA VAL A 18 -8.87 15.10 20.82
C VAL A 18 -9.48 16.22 19.96
N PRO A 19 -10.65 15.99 19.32
CA PRO A 19 -11.30 16.98 18.49
C PRO A 19 -11.58 18.28 19.25
N ASN A 20 -11.35 19.42 18.57
CA ASN A 20 -11.63 20.74 19.11
C ASN A 20 -12.08 21.69 17.98
N GLY A 21 -12.40 22.94 18.31
CA GLY A 21 -12.92 23.91 17.32
C GLY A 21 -11.96 24.22 16.16
N SER A 22 -10.64 24.15 16.37
CA SER A 22 -9.63 24.39 15.33
C SER A 22 -9.21 23.15 14.54
N ASN A 23 -9.39 21.96 15.11
CA ASN A 23 -9.14 20.68 14.45
C ASN A 23 -10.30 19.73 14.78
N PRO A 24 -11.46 19.88 14.12
CA PRO A 24 -12.66 19.09 14.42
C PRO A 24 -12.62 17.71 13.77
N TRP A 25 -13.31 16.75 14.40
CA TRP A 25 -13.61 15.46 13.77
C TRP A 25 -14.69 15.67 12.72
N ASN A 26 -14.34 15.45 11.45
CA ASN A 26 -15.20 15.75 10.31
C ASN A 26 -14.94 14.79 9.13
N THR A 27 -15.73 14.92 8.08
CA THR A 27 -15.66 14.09 6.86
C THR A 27 -14.26 14.05 6.25
N SER A 28 -13.55 15.18 6.23
CA SER A 28 -12.19 15.26 5.68
C SER A 28 -11.21 14.39 6.49
N LYS A 29 -11.28 14.42 7.83
CA LYS A 29 -10.45 13.57 8.70
C LYS A 29 -10.78 12.09 8.55
N VAL A 30 -12.05 11.73 8.46
CA VAL A 30 -12.46 10.33 8.22
C VAL A 30 -11.96 9.82 6.88
N LYS A 31 -12.15 10.60 5.81
CA LYS A 31 -11.63 10.25 4.48
C LYS A 31 -10.10 10.16 4.46
N HIS A 32 -9.40 11.03 5.18
CA HIS A 32 -7.95 10.94 5.34
C HIS A 32 -7.57 9.58 5.94
N VAL A 33 -8.22 9.14 7.02
CA VAL A 33 -7.98 7.81 7.60
C VAL A 33 -8.19 6.72 6.55
N PHE A 34 -9.32 6.69 5.85
CA PHE A 34 -9.59 5.65 4.84
C PHE A 34 -8.63 5.69 3.65
N LYS A 35 -8.14 6.86 3.25
CA LYS A 35 -7.12 7.00 2.20
C LYS A 35 -5.73 6.53 2.66
N ARG A 36 -5.39 6.69 3.93
CA ARG A 36 -4.10 6.27 4.51
C ARG A 36 -4.09 4.81 4.93
N LEU A 37 -5.14 4.36 5.60
CA LEU A 37 -5.29 3.03 6.22
C LEU A 37 -6.15 2.08 5.38
N GLY A 38 -6.32 2.38 4.10
CA GLY A 38 -7.09 1.62 3.14
C GLY A 38 -6.97 2.30 1.79
N PHE A 39 -7.84 1.93 0.85
CA PHE A 39 -7.95 2.58 -0.45
C PHE A 39 -9.26 3.36 -0.52
N GLY A 40 -9.51 4.30 0.39
CA GLY A 40 -10.76 5.05 0.43
C GLY A 40 -11.95 4.25 0.96
N ALA A 41 -13.13 4.88 0.94
CA ALA A 41 -14.36 4.31 1.46
C ALA A 41 -15.58 5.00 0.86
N SER A 42 -16.70 4.28 0.87
CA SER A 42 -18.01 4.78 0.46
C SER A 42 -18.53 5.85 1.44
N GLN A 43 -19.50 6.66 1.01
CA GLN A 43 -20.11 7.66 1.89
C GLN A 43 -20.78 7.02 3.13
N LEU A 44 -21.39 5.84 2.97
CA LEU A 44 -21.99 5.09 4.07
C LEU A 44 -20.96 4.70 5.15
N GLU A 45 -19.78 4.25 4.74
CA GLU A 45 -18.69 3.93 5.67
C GLU A 45 -18.14 5.18 6.36
N VAL A 46 -18.07 6.29 5.63
CA VAL A 46 -17.67 7.60 6.17
C VAL A 46 -18.65 8.06 7.24
N ASP A 47 -19.96 7.98 6.99
CA ASP A 47 -21.00 8.37 7.94
C ASP A 47 -21.00 7.48 9.19
N ALA A 48 -20.78 6.17 9.02
CA ALA A 48 -20.64 5.25 10.14
C ALA A 48 -19.41 5.58 11.01
N ALA A 49 -18.27 5.92 10.40
CA ALA A 49 -17.07 6.31 11.12
C ALA A 49 -17.20 7.68 11.82
N LEU A 50 -17.96 8.63 11.24
CA LEU A 50 -18.25 9.92 11.88
C LEU A 50 -19.03 9.79 13.19
N ALA A 51 -19.81 8.71 13.35
CA ALA A 51 -20.52 8.42 14.58
C ALA A 51 -19.61 7.89 15.71
N MET A 52 -18.36 7.54 15.42
CA MET A 52 -17.36 7.05 16.38
C MET A 52 -16.44 8.18 16.86
N SER A 53 -15.80 7.99 18.02
CA SER A 53 -14.66 8.82 18.38
C SER A 53 -13.44 8.48 17.50
N PRO A 54 -12.50 9.40 17.24
CA PRO A 54 -11.33 9.11 16.41
C PRO A 54 -10.50 7.92 16.94
N GLY A 55 -10.32 7.84 18.26
CA GLY A 55 -9.58 6.76 18.90
C GLY A 55 -10.24 5.39 18.71
N ASP A 56 -11.55 5.31 18.94
CA ASP A 56 -12.32 4.06 18.79
C ASP A 56 -12.38 3.62 17.33
N PHE A 57 -12.46 4.57 16.40
CA PHE A 57 -12.45 4.27 14.97
C PHE A 57 -11.13 3.64 14.53
N ILE A 58 -10.00 4.21 14.94
CA ILE A 58 -8.68 3.64 14.65
C ILE A 58 -8.51 2.26 15.32
N ASP A 59 -8.96 2.10 16.57
CA ASP A 59 -8.96 0.78 17.21
C ASP A 59 -9.76 -0.24 16.40
N SER A 60 -10.98 0.11 16.00
CA SER A 60 -11.83 -0.76 15.21
C SER A 60 -11.17 -1.18 13.90
N LEU A 61 -10.51 -0.26 13.18
CA LEU A 61 -9.81 -0.59 11.93
C LEU A 61 -8.64 -1.56 12.17
N VAL A 62 -7.81 -1.29 13.18
CA VAL A 62 -6.64 -2.11 13.50
C VAL A 62 -7.04 -3.49 14.01
N ASP A 63 -8.00 -3.55 14.93
CA ASP A 63 -8.45 -4.80 15.54
C ASP A 63 -9.21 -5.67 14.53
N THR A 64 -10.01 -5.06 13.64
CA THR A 64 -10.64 -5.79 12.53
C THR A 64 -9.57 -6.37 11.61
N ALA A 65 -8.59 -5.56 11.19
CA ALA A 65 -7.54 -6.02 10.28
C ALA A 65 -6.69 -7.16 10.87
N ALA A 66 -6.33 -7.06 12.16
CA ALA A 66 -5.57 -8.11 12.85
C ALA A 66 -6.37 -9.41 13.05
N GLY A 67 -7.71 -9.32 13.09
CA GLY A 67 -8.61 -10.47 13.23
C GLY A 67 -9.04 -11.13 11.92
N LEU A 68 -8.67 -10.56 10.75
CA LEU A 68 -9.08 -11.12 9.45
C LEU A 68 -8.32 -12.42 9.16
N PRO A 69 -9.03 -13.50 8.76
CA PRO A 69 -8.37 -14.74 8.33
C PRO A 69 -7.62 -14.52 7.02
N VAL A 70 -6.45 -15.15 6.85
CA VAL A 70 -5.72 -15.12 5.58
C VAL A 70 -6.55 -15.67 4.42
N THR A 71 -6.27 -15.19 3.22
CA THR A 71 -6.87 -15.67 1.98
C THR A 71 -6.60 -17.17 1.86
N PRO A 72 -7.64 -18.02 1.73
CA PRO A 72 -7.45 -19.46 1.68
C PRO A 72 -6.53 -19.89 0.55
N ALA A 73 -5.73 -20.92 0.80
CA ALA A 73 -4.87 -21.48 -0.22
C ALA A 73 -5.71 -22.01 -1.41
N PRO A 74 -5.37 -21.63 -2.66
CA PRO A 74 -5.94 -22.27 -3.83
C PRO A 74 -5.48 -23.73 -3.89
N ALA A 75 -6.22 -24.57 -4.63
CA ALA A 75 -5.90 -26.00 -4.75
C ALA A 75 -4.45 -26.26 -5.21
N TRP A 76 -3.93 -25.37 -6.06
CA TRP A 76 -2.58 -25.42 -6.60
C TRP A 76 -1.50 -24.76 -5.71
N GLY A 77 -1.86 -24.10 -4.59
CA GLY A 77 -0.95 -23.25 -3.81
C GLY A 77 0.28 -23.94 -3.23
N TYR A 78 0.28 -25.28 -3.19
CA TYR A 78 1.39 -26.10 -2.71
C TYR A 78 1.75 -27.23 -3.69
N TYR A 79 1.39 -27.09 -4.97
CA TYR A 79 1.83 -28.03 -5.99
C TYR A 79 3.35 -28.02 -6.11
N ALA A 80 3.93 -29.18 -6.35
CA ALA A 80 5.21 -29.35 -7.01
C ALA A 80 5.01 -29.34 -8.53
N VAL A 81 6.09 -29.27 -9.32
CA VAL A 81 6.00 -29.25 -10.79
C VAL A 81 5.30 -30.50 -11.33
N SER A 82 5.47 -31.66 -10.67
CA SER A 82 4.87 -32.93 -11.07
C SER A 82 3.35 -33.02 -10.87
N ASP A 83 2.76 -32.14 -10.05
CA ASP A 83 1.31 -32.08 -9.81
C ASP A 83 0.55 -31.41 -10.96
N PHE A 84 1.25 -30.67 -11.83
CA PHE A 84 0.66 -30.04 -13.00
C PHE A 84 0.41 -31.06 -14.11
N SER A 85 -0.78 -31.02 -14.70
CA SER A 85 -1.08 -31.82 -15.90
C SER A 85 -0.53 -31.17 -17.16
N ASP A 86 -0.52 -29.84 -17.19
CA ASP A 86 0.10 -29.01 -18.24
C ASP A 86 0.71 -27.80 -17.54
N TYR A 87 1.98 -27.92 -17.15
CA TYR A 87 2.69 -26.90 -16.36
C TYR A 87 2.66 -25.53 -17.03
N GLU A 88 2.96 -25.45 -18.33
CA GLU A 88 3.09 -24.16 -19.01
C GLU A 88 1.74 -23.43 -19.05
N ALA A 89 0.66 -24.10 -19.45
CA ALA A 89 -0.64 -23.45 -19.55
C ALA A 89 -1.21 -23.10 -18.16
N GLN A 90 -1.14 -24.05 -17.22
CA GLN A 90 -1.77 -23.89 -15.90
C GLN A 90 -1.02 -22.89 -15.02
N ASN A 91 0.32 -22.90 -15.04
CA ASN A 91 1.10 -21.97 -14.22
C ASN A 91 0.84 -20.51 -14.62
N ASN A 92 0.79 -20.23 -15.93
CA ASN A 92 0.46 -18.89 -16.44
C ASN A 92 -0.94 -18.43 -15.99
N GLN A 93 -1.94 -19.31 -16.13
CA GLN A 93 -3.31 -19.00 -15.71
C GLN A 93 -3.38 -18.75 -14.20
N TYR A 94 -2.75 -19.60 -13.38
CA TYR A 94 -2.77 -19.46 -11.93
C TYR A 94 -2.04 -18.21 -11.45
N ILE A 95 -0.97 -17.79 -12.12
CA ILE A 95 -0.33 -16.50 -11.87
C ILE A 95 -1.33 -15.35 -12.14
N GLN A 96 -2.03 -15.37 -13.28
CA GLN A 96 -3.01 -14.33 -13.61
C GLN A 96 -4.15 -14.29 -12.59
N ASP A 97 -4.75 -15.45 -12.28
CA ASP A 97 -5.82 -15.58 -11.29
C ASP A 97 -5.38 -15.04 -9.92
N TRP A 98 -4.15 -15.36 -9.52
CA TRP A 98 -3.61 -14.92 -8.23
C TRP A 98 -3.30 -13.43 -8.18
N ARG A 99 -2.86 -12.82 -9.28
CA ARG A 99 -2.69 -11.36 -9.36
C ARG A 99 -4.03 -10.65 -9.18
N VAL A 100 -5.09 -11.14 -9.81
CA VAL A 100 -6.45 -10.60 -9.63
C VAL A 100 -6.94 -10.77 -8.19
N GLN A 101 -6.76 -11.96 -7.59
CA GLN A 101 -7.07 -12.19 -6.17
C GLN A 101 -6.31 -11.22 -5.26
N THR A 102 -5.02 -11.01 -5.52
CA THR A 102 -4.18 -10.06 -4.78
C THR A 102 -4.72 -8.64 -4.85
N GLY A 103 -5.12 -8.19 -6.05
CA GLY A 103 -5.74 -6.87 -6.24
C GLY A 103 -7.07 -6.74 -5.48
N ASN A 104 -7.90 -7.78 -5.52
CA ASN A 104 -9.15 -7.86 -4.76
C ASN A 104 -8.90 -7.79 -3.24
N ASP A 105 -7.90 -8.49 -2.73
CA ASP A 105 -7.54 -8.45 -1.31
C ASP A 105 -7.03 -7.05 -0.91
N PHE A 106 -6.19 -6.43 -1.74
CA PHE A 106 -5.71 -5.06 -1.49
C PHE A 106 -6.84 -4.05 -1.36
N ILE A 107 -7.80 -4.05 -2.30
CA ILE A 107 -8.88 -3.06 -2.30
C ILE A 107 -9.94 -3.32 -1.22
N SER A 108 -10.24 -4.60 -0.92
CA SER A 108 -11.38 -4.99 -0.08
C SER A 108 -11.04 -5.15 1.40
N GLU A 109 -9.81 -5.52 1.75
CA GLU A 109 -9.42 -5.83 3.14
C GLU A 109 -8.99 -4.60 3.97
N LYS A 110 -9.26 -3.40 3.45
CA LYS A 110 -9.03 -2.11 4.13
C LYS A 110 -7.58 -2.01 4.65
N LEU A 111 -7.37 -1.92 5.96
CA LEU A 111 -6.05 -1.76 6.55
C LEU A 111 -5.15 -2.97 6.32
N ARG A 112 -5.70 -4.19 6.33
CA ARG A 112 -4.89 -5.38 6.06
C ARG A 112 -4.35 -5.35 4.63
N GLY A 113 -5.22 -5.12 3.65
CA GLY A 113 -4.83 -4.99 2.24
C GLY A 113 -3.80 -3.87 2.02
N ARG A 114 -3.99 -2.71 2.67
CA ARG A 114 -3.06 -1.57 2.62
C ARG A 114 -1.67 -1.90 3.20
N LEU A 115 -1.60 -2.66 4.29
CA LEU A 115 -0.33 -3.07 4.89
C LEU A 115 0.32 -4.22 4.13
N THR A 116 -0.43 -5.21 3.64
CA THR A 116 0.12 -6.25 2.75
C THR A 116 0.73 -5.64 1.50
N PHE A 117 0.09 -4.63 0.91
CA PHE A 117 0.65 -3.85 -0.20
C PHE A 117 1.94 -3.11 0.18
N PHE A 118 2.01 -2.51 1.37
CA PHE A 118 3.25 -1.90 1.87
C PHE A 118 4.38 -2.92 2.02
N TRP A 119 4.10 -4.08 2.62
CA TRP A 119 5.08 -5.12 2.84
C TRP A 119 5.53 -5.81 1.55
N ALA A 120 4.65 -5.92 0.55
CA ALA A 120 5.02 -6.39 -0.79
C ALA A 120 6.03 -5.47 -1.50
N ASN A 121 6.10 -4.20 -1.10
CA ASN A 121 7.11 -3.23 -1.56
C ASN A 121 8.32 -3.13 -0.61
N HIS A 122 8.33 -3.87 0.50
CA HIS A 122 9.42 -3.88 1.46
C HIS A 122 10.23 -5.17 1.38
N PHE A 123 9.56 -6.32 1.41
CA PHE A 123 10.15 -7.65 1.24
C PHE A 123 10.00 -8.10 -0.20
N VAL A 124 10.59 -7.36 -1.13
CA VAL A 124 10.31 -7.53 -2.55
C VAL A 124 10.78 -8.87 -3.10
N THR A 125 10.10 -9.29 -4.17
CA THR A 125 10.49 -10.41 -5.04
C THR A 125 10.20 -10.00 -6.48
N GLU A 126 10.85 -10.61 -7.47
CA GLU A 126 10.50 -10.49 -8.88
C GLU A 126 9.89 -11.80 -9.39
N LEU A 127 8.63 -11.77 -9.78
CA LEU A 127 7.90 -12.89 -10.34
C LEU A 127 8.58 -13.44 -11.60
N GLU A 128 9.20 -12.61 -12.43
CA GLU A 128 9.97 -13.07 -13.58
C GLU A 128 11.16 -13.99 -13.22
N THR A 129 11.69 -13.88 -11.99
CA THR A 129 12.84 -14.69 -11.55
C THR A 129 12.46 -16.15 -11.26
N TYR A 130 11.32 -16.38 -10.60
CA TYR A 130 10.90 -17.74 -10.22
C TYR A 130 9.73 -18.28 -11.06
N PHE A 131 8.93 -17.39 -11.65
CA PHE A 131 7.83 -17.66 -12.58
C PHE A 131 6.97 -18.87 -12.20
N TYR A 132 6.54 -18.94 -10.95
CA TYR A 132 5.87 -20.12 -10.39
C TYR A 132 4.73 -19.76 -9.43
N ALA A 133 3.49 -20.10 -9.80
CA ALA A 133 2.28 -19.71 -9.08
C ALA A 133 2.25 -20.16 -7.61
N PRO A 134 2.59 -21.43 -7.26
CA PRO A 134 2.58 -21.87 -5.86
C PRO A 134 3.51 -21.05 -4.96
N TYR A 135 4.68 -20.67 -5.46
CA TYR A 135 5.64 -19.81 -4.74
C TYR A 135 5.11 -18.39 -4.59
N LEU A 136 4.51 -17.84 -5.66
CA LEU A 136 3.84 -16.54 -5.61
C LEU A 136 2.76 -16.50 -4.50
N PHE A 137 1.90 -17.52 -4.45
CA PHE A 137 0.89 -17.67 -3.40
C PHE A 137 1.51 -17.74 -2.01
N GLN A 138 2.51 -18.61 -1.80
CA GLN A 138 3.14 -18.82 -0.49
C GLN A 138 3.83 -17.55 0.02
N TYR A 139 4.46 -16.78 -0.87
CA TYR A 139 5.03 -15.47 -0.58
C TYR A 139 3.94 -14.49 -0.12
N TYR A 140 2.87 -14.32 -0.91
CA TYR A 140 1.76 -13.44 -0.54
C TYR A 140 1.13 -13.84 0.80
N ASN A 141 0.89 -15.13 1.01
CA ASN A 141 0.31 -15.64 2.25
C ASN A 141 1.21 -15.33 3.45
N ASN A 142 2.54 -15.39 3.30
CA ASN A 142 3.48 -14.97 4.34
C ASN A 142 3.33 -13.48 4.67
N LEU A 143 3.27 -12.61 3.63
CA LEU A 143 3.04 -11.18 3.83
C LEU A 143 1.73 -10.90 4.58
N GLN A 144 0.63 -11.49 4.13
CA GLN A 144 -0.69 -11.26 4.71
C GLN A 144 -0.79 -11.80 6.14
N THR A 145 -0.13 -12.93 6.44
CA THR A 145 -0.07 -13.51 7.79
C THR A 145 0.60 -12.57 8.79
N HIS A 146 1.71 -11.94 8.39
CA HIS A 146 2.55 -11.17 9.30
C HIS A 146 2.37 -9.65 9.23
N CYS A 147 1.54 -9.13 8.30
CA CYS A 147 1.45 -7.69 8.02
C CYS A 147 1.04 -6.78 9.21
N LEU A 148 0.41 -7.33 10.24
CA LEU A 148 0.09 -6.66 11.51
C LEU A 148 0.74 -7.33 12.74
N GLY A 149 1.53 -8.39 12.55
CA GLY A 149 2.07 -9.21 13.62
C GLY A 149 3.39 -8.70 14.21
N ASN A 150 4.18 -9.64 14.71
CA ASN A 150 5.53 -9.40 15.18
C ASN A 150 6.51 -9.28 14.01
N PHE A 151 7.27 -8.18 13.94
CA PHE A 151 8.19 -7.94 12.84
C PHE A 151 9.41 -8.86 12.85
N LYS A 152 9.88 -9.30 14.03
CA LYS A 152 10.96 -10.28 14.11
C LYS A 152 10.52 -11.62 13.52
N ASP A 153 9.32 -12.07 13.87
CA ASP A 153 8.75 -13.30 13.30
C ASP A 153 8.53 -13.17 11.80
N PHE A 154 8.15 -11.97 11.32
CA PHE A 154 8.01 -11.70 9.90
C PHE A 154 9.35 -11.85 9.17
N VAL A 155 10.41 -11.17 9.64
CA VAL A 155 11.76 -11.29 9.08
C VAL A 155 12.25 -12.74 9.11
N GLN A 156 12.01 -13.46 10.20
CA GLN A 156 12.35 -14.87 10.31
C GLN A 156 11.60 -15.74 9.28
N SER A 157 10.30 -15.54 9.11
CA SER A 157 9.46 -16.34 8.23
C SER A 157 9.75 -16.07 6.75
N ILE A 158 9.94 -14.81 6.37
CA ILE A 158 10.10 -14.41 4.97
C ILE A 158 11.45 -14.82 4.38
N GLY A 159 12.53 -14.85 5.18
CA GLY A 159 13.87 -15.16 4.67
C GLY A 159 14.08 -16.62 4.25
N ILE A 160 13.28 -17.54 4.78
CA ILE A 160 13.27 -18.95 4.37
C ILE A 160 12.05 -19.32 3.51
N ASN A 161 11.25 -18.33 3.10
CA ASN A 161 10.21 -18.55 2.11
C ASN A 161 10.84 -18.99 0.79
N SER A 162 10.30 -20.01 0.12
CA SER A 162 10.88 -20.57 -1.10
C SER A 162 11.06 -19.51 -2.21
N THR A 163 10.15 -18.55 -2.31
CA THR A 163 10.24 -17.44 -3.27
C THR A 163 11.44 -16.54 -2.98
N MET A 164 11.65 -16.20 -1.71
CA MET A 164 12.77 -15.36 -1.28
C MET A 164 14.11 -16.07 -1.46
N LEU A 165 14.16 -17.37 -1.14
CA LEU A 165 15.34 -18.21 -1.33
C LEU A 165 15.74 -18.31 -2.81
N VAL A 166 14.78 -18.35 -3.74
CA VAL A 166 15.08 -18.32 -5.18
C VAL A 166 15.51 -16.92 -5.61
N TYR A 167 14.77 -15.88 -5.21
CA TYR A 167 15.00 -14.51 -5.68
C TYR A 167 16.36 -13.93 -5.23
N LEU A 168 16.72 -14.09 -3.96
CA LEU A 168 17.97 -13.54 -3.39
C LEU A 168 19.08 -14.59 -3.25
N ASN A 169 19.02 -15.63 -4.08
CA ASN A 169 20.03 -16.67 -4.20
C ASN A 169 20.36 -17.45 -2.91
N GLY A 170 19.37 -17.60 -2.02
CA GLY A 170 19.45 -18.50 -0.89
C GLY A 170 19.55 -19.97 -1.32
N PHE A 171 18.90 -20.34 -2.43
CA PHE A 171 18.98 -21.69 -2.99
C PHE A 171 20.39 -22.02 -3.53
N GLU A 172 21.18 -21.05 -3.96
CA GLU A 172 22.59 -21.26 -4.34
C GLU A 172 23.56 -21.14 -3.14
N ASN A 173 23.09 -20.73 -1.97
CA ASN A 173 23.93 -20.46 -0.80
C ASN A 173 24.38 -21.76 -0.10
N THR A 174 25.64 -22.14 -0.31
CA THR A 174 26.24 -23.38 0.24
C THR A 174 27.52 -23.07 1.02
N ASN A 175 27.94 -23.99 1.90
CA ASN A 175 29.18 -23.89 2.64
C ASN A 175 30.45 -23.73 1.78
N ASN A 176 30.43 -24.21 0.53
CA ASN A 176 31.54 -24.05 -0.40
C ASN A 176 31.47 -22.75 -1.21
N ASN A 177 30.29 -22.13 -1.30
CA ASN A 177 30.06 -20.90 -2.03
C ASN A 177 29.01 -20.04 -1.31
N PRO A 178 29.39 -19.39 -0.18
CA PRO A 178 28.47 -18.49 0.51
C PRO A 178 28.04 -17.34 -0.38
N ASN A 179 26.74 -17.06 -0.44
CA ASN A 179 26.15 -15.98 -1.25
C ASN A 179 25.68 -14.83 -0.34
N GLU A 180 26.20 -13.63 -0.58
CA GLU A 180 25.96 -12.46 0.25
C GLU A 180 24.66 -11.72 -0.05
N ASN A 181 23.97 -12.01 -1.16
CA ASN A 181 22.81 -11.23 -1.61
C ASN A 181 21.74 -11.11 -0.51
N TYR A 182 21.21 -12.23 -0.01
CA TYR A 182 20.21 -12.17 1.07
C TYR A 182 20.75 -11.53 2.35
N ALA A 183 22.01 -11.78 2.72
CA ALA A 183 22.61 -11.18 3.93
C ALA A 183 22.69 -9.64 3.83
N ARG A 184 23.05 -9.14 2.64
CA ARG A 184 23.10 -7.71 2.33
C ARG A 184 21.71 -7.11 2.36
N GLU A 185 20.74 -7.69 1.66
CA GLU A 185 19.37 -7.15 1.64
C GLU A 185 18.68 -7.22 3.01
N LEU A 186 18.96 -8.29 3.78
CA LEU A 186 18.49 -8.41 5.16
C LEU A 186 18.89 -7.18 5.98
N PHE A 187 20.14 -6.73 5.88
CA PHE A 187 20.63 -5.57 6.61
C PHE A 187 20.21 -4.25 5.95
N GLU A 188 20.44 -4.08 4.65
CA GLU A 188 20.32 -2.79 3.96
C GLU A 188 18.88 -2.38 3.70
N LEU A 189 18.03 -3.31 3.27
CA LEU A 189 16.70 -2.99 2.76
C LEU A 189 15.56 -3.49 3.64
N PHE A 190 15.78 -4.60 4.35
CA PHE A 190 14.75 -5.25 5.14
C PHE A 190 14.78 -4.90 6.63
N THR A 191 15.92 -4.48 7.20
CA THR A 191 15.99 -4.23 8.65
C THR A 191 16.68 -2.93 9.06
N LEU A 192 17.95 -2.71 8.76
CA LEU A 192 18.75 -1.62 9.34
C LEU A 192 18.71 -0.33 8.51
N GLY A 193 18.52 -0.45 7.19
CA GLY A 193 18.81 0.64 6.27
C GLY A 193 20.27 0.63 5.82
N GLU A 194 20.51 1.06 4.58
CA GLU A 194 21.84 1.17 3.99
C GLU A 194 22.79 2.01 4.87
N GLY A 195 24.00 1.49 5.09
CA GLY A 195 25.07 2.20 5.81
C GLY A 195 24.85 2.33 7.33
N ASN A 196 23.89 1.62 7.91
CA ASN A 196 23.52 1.78 9.32
C ASN A 196 24.22 0.76 10.24
N GLY A 197 25.53 0.95 10.46
CA GLY A 197 26.28 0.33 11.57
C GLY A 197 26.64 -1.15 11.44
N TYR A 198 26.42 -1.78 10.28
CA TYR A 198 26.98 -3.10 9.94
C TYR A 198 28.27 -2.93 9.13
N THR A 199 29.09 -3.97 9.10
CA THR A 199 30.32 -4.04 8.30
C THR A 199 30.22 -5.07 7.19
N GLU A 200 31.13 -5.00 6.22
CA GLU A 200 31.26 -6.06 5.21
C GLU A 200 31.55 -7.43 5.86
N THR A 201 32.28 -7.45 6.98
CA THR A 201 32.51 -8.68 7.73
C THR A 201 31.21 -9.25 8.28
N ASP A 202 30.30 -8.41 8.82
CA ASP A 202 28.99 -8.88 9.28
C ASP A 202 28.19 -9.50 8.13
N ILE A 203 28.23 -8.92 6.92
CA ILE A 203 27.56 -9.47 5.74
C ILE A 203 28.15 -10.84 5.36
N THR A 204 29.48 -10.94 5.25
CA THR A 204 30.16 -12.19 4.88
C THR A 204 29.96 -13.31 5.92
N GLU A 205 29.92 -12.97 7.21
CA GLU A 205 29.72 -13.96 8.29
C GLU A 205 28.25 -14.36 8.41
N THR A 206 27.34 -13.43 8.12
CA THR A 206 25.91 -13.71 8.01
C THR A 206 25.61 -14.59 6.81
N SER A 207 26.20 -14.36 5.64
CA SER A 207 25.99 -15.19 4.46
C SER A 207 26.37 -16.66 4.71
N ARG A 208 27.47 -16.89 5.44
CA ARG A 208 27.86 -18.22 5.93
C ARG A 208 26.82 -18.85 6.86
N ALA A 209 26.24 -18.07 7.78
CA ALA A 209 25.22 -18.54 8.72
C ALA A 209 23.91 -18.93 8.03
N LEU A 210 23.61 -18.31 6.88
CA LEU A 210 22.41 -18.53 6.08
C LEU A 210 22.53 -19.71 5.09
N THR A 211 23.68 -20.38 5.02
CA THR A 211 23.90 -21.54 4.13
C THR A 211 23.00 -22.72 4.51
N GLY A 212 22.63 -23.56 3.53
CA GLY A 212 21.96 -24.85 3.78
C GLY A 212 20.49 -24.93 3.37
N TYR A 213 19.80 -23.81 3.12
CA TYR A 213 18.42 -23.79 2.63
C TYR A 213 18.36 -23.90 1.10
N ASN A 214 18.80 -25.04 0.56
CA ASN A 214 19.09 -25.22 -0.87
C ASN A 214 18.70 -26.59 -1.43
N HIS A 215 17.80 -27.30 -0.75
CA HIS A 215 17.29 -28.58 -1.22
C HIS A 215 15.77 -28.59 -1.29
N TRP A 216 15.25 -29.37 -2.23
CA TRP A 216 13.83 -29.73 -2.33
C TRP A 216 13.70 -31.22 -2.65
N ALA A 217 12.53 -31.80 -2.41
CA ALA A 217 12.30 -33.22 -2.73
C ALA A 217 12.18 -33.46 -4.24
N GLU A 218 11.62 -32.48 -4.93
CA GLU A 218 11.41 -32.43 -6.37
C GLU A 218 11.23 -30.96 -6.81
N PRO A 219 11.36 -30.62 -8.10
CA PRO A 219 11.22 -29.24 -8.56
C PRO A 219 9.89 -28.62 -8.14
N GLY A 220 9.95 -27.41 -7.58
CA GLY A 220 8.77 -26.66 -7.10
C GLY A 220 8.24 -27.09 -5.72
N ALA A 221 8.75 -28.17 -5.13
CA ALA A 221 8.43 -28.51 -3.75
C ALA A 221 9.12 -27.53 -2.78
N ALA A 222 8.59 -27.43 -1.56
CA ALA A 222 9.13 -26.55 -0.53
C ALA A 222 10.64 -26.75 -0.32
N ILE A 223 11.38 -25.63 -0.29
CA ILE A 223 12.81 -25.64 -0.03
C ILE A 223 13.05 -25.87 1.46
N TYR A 224 13.98 -26.76 1.79
CA TYR A 224 14.31 -27.14 3.16
C TYR A 224 15.81 -27.07 3.44
N PHE A 225 16.14 -27.07 4.73
CA PHE A 225 17.51 -27.04 5.22
C PHE A 225 18.21 -28.40 5.11
N ASP A 226 19.40 -28.41 4.52
CA ASP A 226 20.34 -29.54 4.51
C ASP A 226 21.62 -29.18 5.27
N ALA A 227 21.90 -29.94 6.33
CA ALA A 227 23.10 -29.76 7.15
C ALA A 227 24.41 -30.06 6.40
N ILE A 228 24.38 -30.83 5.31
CA ILE A 228 25.58 -31.19 4.52
C ILE A 228 26.12 -29.95 3.79
N THR A 229 25.24 -29.06 3.34
CA THR A 229 25.59 -27.83 2.61
C THR A 229 25.62 -26.61 3.52
N HIS A 230 25.40 -26.77 4.82
CA HIS A 230 25.56 -25.72 5.82
C HIS A 230 27.00 -25.58 6.30
N ASP A 231 27.46 -24.35 6.51
CA ASP A 231 28.72 -24.05 7.15
C ASP A 231 28.53 -24.11 8.66
N ALA A 232 28.89 -25.22 9.30
CA ALA A 232 28.79 -25.37 10.76
C ALA A 232 29.93 -24.69 11.54
N GLY A 233 30.82 -23.97 10.86
CA GLY A 233 31.93 -23.25 11.47
C GLY A 233 31.49 -22.11 12.37
N SER A 234 32.41 -21.65 13.24
CA SER A 234 32.18 -20.46 14.05
C SER A 234 32.10 -19.22 13.16
N LYS A 235 31.18 -18.32 13.49
CA LYS A 235 30.91 -17.07 12.77
C LYS A 235 30.85 -15.92 13.77
N THR A 236 31.24 -14.71 13.35
CA THR A 236 31.12 -13.51 14.19
C THR A 236 30.21 -12.48 13.53
N ILE A 237 29.09 -12.17 14.17
CA ILE A 237 28.07 -11.25 13.65
C ILE A 237 27.76 -10.25 14.76
N PHE A 238 27.92 -8.95 14.50
CA PHE A 238 27.74 -7.88 15.49
C PHE A 238 28.48 -8.12 16.81
N GLY A 239 29.68 -8.70 16.72
CA GLY A 239 30.52 -9.01 17.89
C GLY A 239 30.17 -10.29 18.65
N GLN A 240 29.09 -11.00 18.27
CA GLN A 240 28.73 -12.29 18.85
C GLN A 240 29.36 -13.44 18.06
N THR A 241 30.06 -14.34 18.73
CA THR A 241 30.80 -15.45 18.08
C THR A 241 30.28 -16.83 18.49
N GLY A 242 29.97 -17.68 17.51
CA GLY A 242 29.48 -19.04 17.73
C GLY A 242 29.14 -19.77 16.42
N PRO A 243 28.71 -21.03 16.47
CA PRO A 243 28.34 -21.81 15.29
C PRO A 243 26.94 -21.43 14.79
N TRP A 244 26.75 -20.17 14.42
CA TRP A 244 25.45 -19.58 14.15
C TRP A 244 24.76 -20.14 12.90
N GLY A 245 23.47 -20.42 13.02
CA GLY A 245 22.56 -20.71 11.90
C GLY A 245 21.55 -19.58 11.66
N TYR A 246 20.57 -19.85 10.80
CA TYR A 246 19.56 -18.86 10.39
C TYR A 246 18.83 -18.19 11.56
N GLU A 247 18.31 -18.97 12.52
CA GLU A 247 17.59 -18.41 13.67
C GLU A 247 18.50 -17.55 14.57
N ASP A 248 19.77 -17.95 14.74
CA ASP A 248 20.74 -17.17 15.50
C ASP A 248 21.01 -15.81 14.87
N VAL A 249 21.11 -15.75 13.53
CA VAL A 249 21.26 -14.48 12.79
C VAL A 249 20.14 -13.51 13.15
N ILE A 250 18.88 -13.96 13.06
CA ILE A 250 17.72 -13.11 13.35
C ILE A 250 17.72 -12.70 14.83
N ASN A 251 18.05 -13.63 15.73
CA ASN A 251 18.14 -13.33 17.16
C ASN A 251 19.21 -12.28 17.47
N ILE A 252 20.42 -12.45 16.95
CA ILE A 252 21.54 -11.52 17.14
C ILE A 252 21.22 -10.16 16.54
N LEU A 253 20.66 -10.12 15.32
CA LEU A 253 20.27 -8.88 14.65
C LEU A 253 19.31 -8.04 15.50
N PHE A 254 18.24 -8.65 16.01
CA PHE A 254 17.26 -7.94 16.84
C PHE A 254 17.76 -7.64 18.26
N GLN A 255 18.68 -8.44 18.79
CA GLN A 255 19.29 -8.19 20.10
C GLN A 255 20.27 -7.02 20.06
N GLU A 256 21.16 -6.99 19.06
CA GLU A 256 22.27 -6.05 19.02
C GLU A 256 21.90 -4.74 18.31
N ARG A 257 20.95 -4.79 17.35
CA ARG A 257 20.59 -3.65 16.49
C ARG A 257 19.10 -3.26 16.56
N GLY A 258 18.43 -3.68 17.63
CA GLY A 258 16.96 -3.57 17.74
C GLY A 258 16.42 -2.14 17.59
N MET A 259 17.13 -1.12 18.10
CA MET A 259 16.67 0.27 17.98
C MET A 259 16.79 0.77 16.54
N GLU A 260 17.90 0.47 15.86
CA GLU A 260 18.12 0.87 14.47
C GLU A 260 17.09 0.24 13.53
N ILE A 261 16.74 -1.03 13.76
CA ILE A 261 15.64 -1.70 13.06
C ILE A 261 14.33 -0.95 13.29
N ALA A 262 14.03 -0.63 14.55
CA ALA A 262 12.79 0.01 14.91
C ALA A 262 12.66 1.41 14.29
N GLU A 263 13.72 2.21 14.30
CA GLU A 263 13.76 3.53 13.65
C GLU A 263 13.58 3.42 12.13
N TYR A 264 14.27 2.47 11.49
CA TYR A 264 14.16 2.24 10.05
C TYR A 264 12.73 1.91 9.63
N ILE A 265 12.11 0.93 10.30
CA ILE A 265 10.75 0.49 9.98
C ILE A 265 9.71 1.56 10.33
N CYS A 266 9.84 2.23 11.48
CA CYS A 266 8.94 3.34 11.84
C CYS A 266 9.03 4.49 10.82
N ARG A 267 10.22 4.79 10.30
CA ARG A 267 10.41 5.78 9.23
C ARG A 267 9.73 5.36 7.92
N LYS A 268 9.82 4.09 7.53
CA LYS A 268 9.13 3.58 6.32
C LYS A 268 7.60 3.63 6.49
N LEU A 269 7.08 3.20 7.64
CA LEU A 269 5.65 3.28 7.95
C LEU A 269 5.15 4.72 7.98
N TYR A 270 5.90 5.64 8.59
CA TYR A 270 5.59 7.07 8.59
C TYR A 270 5.50 7.63 7.17
N LYS A 271 6.52 7.36 6.34
CA LYS A 271 6.53 7.78 4.93
C LYS A 271 5.38 7.18 4.13
N PHE A 272 4.91 6.01 4.53
CA PHE A 272 3.80 5.34 3.87
C PHE A 272 2.43 5.90 4.24
N LEU A 273 2.22 6.14 5.54
CA LEU A 273 0.91 6.45 6.11
C LEU A 273 0.67 7.95 6.35
N VAL A 274 1.72 8.78 6.42
CA VAL A 274 1.58 10.18 6.86
C VAL A 274 2.09 11.17 5.81
N SER A 275 3.40 11.18 5.56
CA SER A 275 4.04 12.21 4.73
C SER A 275 5.37 11.71 4.15
N PRO A 276 5.71 12.03 2.89
CA PRO A 276 7.00 11.64 2.31
C PRO A 276 8.20 12.33 3.01
N ASP A 277 7.96 13.51 3.60
CA ASP A 277 8.98 14.35 4.21
C ASP A 277 9.25 13.95 5.66
N VAL A 278 10.52 13.69 5.96
CA VAL A 278 11.02 13.39 7.31
C VAL A 278 12.13 14.37 7.62
N ASP A 279 11.82 15.37 8.45
CA ASP A 279 12.81 16.32 8.97
C ASP A 279 13.24 15.96 10.40
N ALA A 280 14.15 16.75 10.97
CA ALA A 280 14.67 16.50 12.31
C ALA A 280 13.59 16.56 13.42
N ILE A 281 12.51 17.31 13.22
CA ILE A 281 11.42 17.40 14.19
C ILE A 281 10.60 16.11 14.15
N VAL A 282 10.27 15.62 12.95
CA VAL A 282 9.58 14.33 12.76
C VAL A 282 10.44 13.19 13.30
N GLU A 283 11.74 13.20 12.99
CA GLU A 283 12.66 12.18 13.48
C GLU A 283 12.68 12.12 15.01
N GLN A 284 12.83 13.27 15.67
CA GLN A 284 12.94 13.36 17.13
C GLN A 284 11.61 13.13 17.86
N ASN A 285 10.50 13.67 17.35
CA ASN A 285 9.23 13.73 18.08
C ASN A 285 8.22 12.66 17.64
N VAL A 286 8.46 11.99 16.51
CA VAL A 286 7.57 10.96 15.96
C VAL A 286 8.31 9.64 15.80
N ILE A 287 9.35 9.57 14.97
CA ILE A 287 10.01 8.29 14.63
C ILE A 287 10.70 7.68 15.85
N ALA A 288 11.54 8.43 16.56
CA ALA A 288 12.25 7.90 17.72
C ALA A 288 11.31 7.42 18.85
N PRO A 289 10.22 8.13 19.22
CA PRO A 289 9.24 7.60 20.17
C PRO A 289 8.47 6.38 19.66
N LEU A 290 8.13 6.30 18.37
CA LEU A 290 7.50 5.10 17.79
C LEU A 290 8.47 3.90 17.85
N ALA A 291 9.75 4.11 17.57
CA ALA A 291 10.78 3.09 17.66
C ALA A 291 10.94 2.56 19.09
N GLN A 292 10.90 3.46 20.09
CA GLN A 292 10.87 3.07 21.50
C GLN A 292 9.65 2.20 21.83
N THR A 293 8.46 2.59 21.38
CA THR A 293 7.25 1.77 21.54
C THR A 293 7.42 0.41 20.89
N PHE A 294 8.01 0.35 19.71
CA PHE A 294 8.20 -0.89 18.96
C PHE A 294 9.09 -1.87 19.72
N VAL A 295 10.27 -1.43 20.17
CA VAL A 295 11.20 -2.23 20.97
C VAL A 295 10.59 -2.63 22.31
N ALA A 296 9.92 -1.69 22.99
CA ALA A 296 9.29 -1.95 24.30
C ALA A 296 8.14 -2.97 24.23
N ASN A 297 7.51 -3.12 23.06
CA ASN A 297 6.47 -4.11 22.79
C ASN A 297 7.02 -5.30 21.99
N ASN A 298 8.31 -5.63 22.12
CA ASN A 298 8.92 -6.80 21.49
C ASN A 298 8.71 -6.86 19.96
N PHE A 299 8.74 -5.72 19.28
CA PHE A 299 8.55 -5.63 17.83
C PHE A 299 7.14 -6.02 17.32
N GLU A 300 6.11 -5.88 18.15
CA GLU A 300 4.71 -5.93 17.69
C GLU A 300 4.33 -4.67 16.90
N LEU A 301 3.76 -4.83 15.70
CA LEU A 301 3.40 -3.70 14.82
C LEU A 301 2.14 -2.96 15.30
N VAL A 302 1.16 -3.67 15.87
CA VAL A 302 -0.13 -3.08 16.28
C VAL A 302 0.02 -1.88 17.24
N PRO A 303 0.84 -1.93 18.31
CA PRO A 303 1.07 -0.78 19.19
C PRO A 303 1.59 0.46 18.45
N VAL A 304 2.53 0.29 17.51
CA VAL A 304 3.10 1.38 16.70
C VAL A 304 2.05 2.01 15.80
N LEU A 305 1.28 1.17 15.09
CA LEU A 305 0.20 1.62 14.20
C LEU A 305 -0.87 2.40 14.98
N LYS A 306 -1.31 1.89 16.14
CA LYS A 306 -2.30 2.57 16.99
C LYS A 306 -1.76 3.89 17.54
N GLN A 307 -0.50 3.94 17.99
CA GLN A 307 0.08 5.17 18.51
C GLN A 307 0.18 6.25 17.42
N LEU A 308 0.69 5.89 16.24
CA LEU A 308 0.81 6.83 15.12
C LEU A 308 -0.56 7.30 14.64
N CYS A 309 -1.46 6.38 14.32
CA CYS A 309 -2.71 6.72 13.62
C CYS A 309 -3.77 7.36 14.54
N LYS A 310 -3.60 7.30 15.86
CA LYS A 310 -4.45 8.05 16.82
C LYS A 310 -3.90 9.42 17.18
N SER A 311 -2.71 9.77 16.73
CA SER A 311 -2.00 10.96 17.20
C SER A 311 -2.56 12.27 16.64
N GLU A 312 -2.36 13.37 17.38
CA GLU A 312 -2.54 14.73 16.85
C GLU A 312 -1.75 14.94 15.56
N HIS A 313 -0.55 14.36 15.47
CA HIS A 313 0.31 14.44 14.29
C HIS A 313 -0.35 13.87 13.03
N PHE A 314 -1.00 12.71 13.13
CA PHE A 314 -1.70 12.08 12.02
C PHE A 314 -2.92 12.89 11.57
N PHE A 315 -3.61 13.54 12.51
CA PHE A 315 -4.79 14.37 12.23
C PHE A 315 -4.48 15.87 12.02
N ASP A 316 -3.21 16.27 11.90
CA ASP A 316 -2.83 17.66 11.61
C ASP A 316 -3.20 18.04 10.18
N GLU A 317 -3.67 19.27 9.93
CA GLU A 317 -4.00 19.78 8.58
C GLU A 317 -2.84 19.67 7.58
N ARG A 318 -1.60 19.63 8.07
CA ARG A 318 -0.41 19.47 7.25
C ARG A 318 -0.12 18.03 6.83
N ALA A 319 -0.83 17.04 7.39
CA ALA A 319 -0.75 15.64 6.96
C ALA A 319 -1.76 15.29 5.83
N LEU A 320 -2.74 16.18 5.57
CA LEU A 320 -3.76 15.96 4.53
C LEU A 320 -3.27 16.36 3.15
N GLY A 321 -3.40 15.45 2.17
CA GLY A 321 -3.13 15.75 0.77
C GLY A 321 -1.66 15.97 0.45
N VAL A 322 -0.75 15.34 1.19
CA VAL A 322 0.70 15.52 1.04
C VAL A 322 1.42 14.30 0.46
N VAL A 323 0.69 13.26 0.07
CA VAL A 323 1.26 12.10 -0.64
C VAL A 323 0.64 12.01 -2.02
N ILE A 324 1.48 11.86 -3.03
CA ILE A 324 1.02 11.53 -4.38
C ILE A 324 0.56 10.07 -4.42
N LYS A 325 -0.71 9.85 -4.80
CA LYS A 325 -1.32 8.53 -5.01
C LYS A 325 -0.44 7.71 -5.95
N SER A 326 -0.15 6.45 -5.63
CA SER A 326 0.43 5.51 -6.60
C SER A 326 -0.57 5.15 -7.72
N PRO A 327 -0.14 4.51 -8.82
CA PRO A 327 -1.06 3.97 -9.84
C PRO A 327 -2.24 3.16 -9.26
N PHE A 328 -1.99 2.23 -8.34
CA PHE A 328 -3.05 1.49 -7.65
C PHE A 328 -3.94 2.38 -6.78
N ASP A 329 -3.36 3.36 -6.06
CA ASP A 329 -4.14 4.29 -5.25
C ASP A 329 -5.18 5.07 -6.05
N VAL A 330 -4.85 5.46 -7.29
CA VAL A 330 -5.78 6.20 -8.15
C VAL A 330 -7.05 5.39 -8.38
N MET A 331 -6.91 4.14 -8.82
CA MET A 331 -8.07 3.31 -9.19
C MET A 331 -8.81 2.76 -7.98
N PHE A 332 -8.08 2.22 -7.01
CA PHE A 332 -8.72 1.56 -5.87
C PHE A 332 -9.43 2.56 -4.97
N THR A 333 -8.83 3.74 -4.77
CA THR A 333 -9.49 4.82 -4.02
C THR A 333 -10.74 5.30 -4.76
N PHE A 334 -10.65 5.51 -6.08
CA PHE A 334 -11.80 5.95 -6.85
C PHE A 334 -12.95 4.94 -6.83
N ALA A 335 -12.67 3.65 -7.04
CA ALA A 335 -13.68 2.59 -7.00
C ALA A 335 -14.37 2.51 -5.64
N ASN A 336 -13.62 2.56 -4.52
CA ASN A 336 -14.21 2.56 -3.18
C ASN A 336 -14.97 3.85 -2.84
N GLU A 337 -14.50 5.02 -3.26
CA GLU A 337 -15.17 6.32 -3.01
C GLU A 337 -16.45 6.50 -3.83
N THR A 338 -16.54 5.85 -4.99
CA THR A 338 -17.72 5.90 -5.85
C THR A 338 -18.70 4.75 -5.60
N GLY A 339 -18.21 3.59 -5.14
CA GLY A 339 -18.98 2.35 -5.11
C GLY A 339 -19.31 1.82 -6.51
N PHE A 340 -18.61 2.28 -7.56
CA PHE A 340 -18.86 1.84 -8.92
C PHE A 340 -18.49 0.37 -9.12
N PHE A 341 -19.19 -0.24 -10.07
CA PHE A 341 -19.00 -1.64 -10.42
C PHE A 341 -17.56 -1.91 -10.89
N TYR A 342 -16.99 -3.00 -10.39
CA TYR A 342 -15.85 -3.67 -10.99
C TYR A 342 -16.00 -5.18 -10.79
N ASP A 343 -15.41 -5.95 -11.68
CA ASP A 343 -15.27 -7.40 -11.58
C ASP A 343 -13.80 -7.79 -11.78
N ASP A 344 -13.53 -9.10 -11.83
CA ASP A 344 -12.18 -9.63 -12.02
C ASP A 344 -11.54 -9.17 -13.34
N SER A 345 -12.33 -8.94 -14.39
CA SER A 345 -11.80 -8.43 -15.68
C SER A 345 -11.37 -6.98 -15.56
N ILE A 346 -12.14 -6.15 -14.84
CA ILE A 346 -11.79 -4.76 -14.57
C ILE A 346 -10.60 -4.68 -13.60
N MET A 347 -10.53 -5.57 -12.61
CA MET A 347 -9.38 -5.66 -11.70
C MET A 347 -8.09 -6.02 -12.45
N ASP A 348 -8.14 -7.01 -13.35
CA ASP A 348 -7.00 -7.35 -14.22
C ASP A 348 -6.57 -6.15 -15.07
N ALA A 349 -7.53 -5.39 -15.62
CA ALA A 349 -7.23 -4.14 -16.31
C ALA A 349 -6.56 -3.10 -15.40
N PHE A 350 -7.03 -2.91 -14.16
CA PHE A 350 -6.40 -1.99 -13.19
C PHE A 350 -4.94 -2.39 -12.91
N ILE A 351 -4.68 -3.68 -12.71
CA ILE A 351 -3.33 -4.23 -12.49
C ILE A 351 -2.45 -3.99 -13.72
N TYR A 352 -2.96 -4.30 -14.92
CA TYR A 352 -2.24 -4.10 -16.17
C TYR A 352 -1.83 -2.64 -16.38
N TYR A 353 -2.76 -1.70 -16.23
CA TYR A 353 -2.47 -0.28 -16.42
C TYR A 353 -1.57 0.29 -15.31
N ALA A 354 -1.63 -0.23 -14.08
CA ALA A 354 -0.67 0.09 -13.03
C ALA A 354 0.76 -0.31 -13.44
N GLY A 355 0.93 -1.49 -14.06
CA GLY A 355 2.18 -1.95 -14.65
C GLY A 355 2.71 -1.01 -15.74
N LEU A 356 1.85 -0.61 -16.70
CA LEU A 356 2.22 0.36 -17.74
C LEU A 356 2.67 1.73 -17.18
N MET A 357 2.25 2.07 -15.96
CA MET A 357 2.67 3.29 -15.25
C MET A 357 3.87 3.08 -14.32
N GLY A 358 4.54 1.92 -14.40
CA GLY A 358 5.75 1.60 -13.64
C GLY A 358 5.51 0.96 -12.28
N GLN A 359 4.29 0.48 -12.00
CA GLN A 359 3.95 -0.25 -10.78
C GLN A 359 3.42 -1.66 -11.12
N GLU A 360 4.27 -2.49 -11.72
CA GLU A 360 3.91 -3.86 -12.09
C GLU A 360 3.84 -4.77 -10.86
N LEU A 361 2.67 -5.33 -10.58
CA LEU A 361 2.47 -6.16 -9.39
C LEU A 361 3.38 -7.40 -9.41
N TYR A 362 4.17 -7.56 -8.35
CA TYR A 362 5.19 -8.60 -8.13
C TYR A 362 6.50 -8.46 -8.91
N ASP A 363 6.71 -7.36 -9.64
CA ASP A 363 7.96 -7.10 -10.35
C ASP A 363 8.37 -5.63 -10.15
N PRO A 364 8.90 -5.27 -8.97
CA PRO A 364 9.50 -3.96 -8.79
C PRO A 364 10.77 -3.80 -9.64
N PRO A 365 11.20 -2.56 -9.93
CA PRO A 365 12.37 -2.33 -10.79
C PRO A 365 13.69 -2.88 -10.25
N ASP A 366 13.81 -2.97 -8.92
CA ASP A 366 14.95 -3.53 -8.21
C ASP A 366 14.57 -3.91 -6.76
N VAL A 367 15.53 -4.46 -6.02
CA VAL A 367 15.41 -4.91 -4.62
C VAL A 367 14.95 -3.82 -3.63
N SER A 368 15.06 -2.54 -3.99
CA SER A 368 14.58 -1.41 -3.17
C SER A 368 13.08 -1.16 -3.29
N GLY A 369 12.40 -1.87 -4.21
CA GLY A 369 10.98 -1.72 -4.48
C GLY A 369 10.64 -0.52 -5.37
N TRP A 370 9.35 -0.26 -5.54
CA TRP A 370 8.87 0.94 -6.21
C TRP A 370 9.19 2.19 -5.39
N GLN A 371 9.89 3.12 -6.03
CA GLN A 371 10.04 4.48 -5.53
C GLN A 371 8.69 5.20 -5.54
N ARG A 372 8.49 6.10 -4.58
CA ARG A 372 7.17 6.69 -4.30
C ARG A 372 7.15 8.20 -4.55
N ASP A 373 5.94 8.75 -4.42
CA ASP A 373 5.63 10.16 -4.48
C ASP A 373 5.91 10.77 -5.88
N GLU A 374 6.76 11.79 -6.00
CA GLU A 374 7.05 12.47 -7.27
C GLU A 374 7.48 11.52 -8.40
N THR A 375 8.07 10.36 -8.08
CA THR A 375 8.47 9.35 -9.07
C THR A 375 7.28 8.76 -9.84
N TRP A 376 6.06 8.87 -9.29
CA TRP A 376 4.85 8.43 -9.97
C TRP A 376 4.41 9.34 -11.10
N ILE A 377 4.93 10.58 -11.15
CA ILE A 377 4.44 11.62 -12.06
C ILE A 377 5.55 12.05 -13.02
N ASN A 378 5.36 11.71 -14.28
CA ASN A 378 6.07 12.28 -15.41
C ASN A 378 5.08 12.51 -16.57
N THR A 379 5.54 13.08 -17.68
CA THR A 379 4.68 13.39 -18.84
C THR A 379 3.91 12.18 -19.36
N SER A 380 4.50 10.99 -19.30
CA SER A 380 3.87 9.75 -19.78
C SER A 380 2.92 9.16 -18.74
N THR A 381 3.36 9.02 -17.49
CA THR A 381 2.54 8.39 -16.44
C THR A 381 1.35 9.25 -16.03
N LEU A 382 1.47 10.58 -16.05
CA LEU A 382 0.34 11.48 -15.78
C LEU A 382 -0.76 11.34 -16.85
N THR A 383 -0.36 11.28 -18.12
CA THR A 383 -1.31 11.05 -19.23
C THR A 383 -1.94 9.65 -19.13
N GLY A 384 -1.15 8.64 -18.76
CA GLY A 384 -1.63 7.28 -18.54
C GLY A 384 -2.70 7.19 -17.46
N ARG A 385 -2.56 7.94 -16.35
CA ARG A 385 -3.59 8.03 -15.30
C ARG A 385 -4.90 8.61 -15.82
N TRP A 386 -4.82 9.67 -16.60
CA TRP A 386 -6.03 10.29 -17.18
C TRP A 386 -6.74 9.33 -18.14
N GLN A 387 -5.98 8.64 -18.98
CA GLN A 387 -6.51 7.65 -19.91
C GLN A 387 -7.13 6.46 -19.18
N LEU A 388 -6.49 5.96 -18.12
CA LEU A 388 -7.04 4.87 -17.32
C LEU A 388 -8.38 5.24 -16.68
N MET A 389 -8.46 6.42 -16.06
CA MET A 389 -9.70 6.94 -15.48
C MET A 389 -10.79 7.10 -16.55
N GLU A 390 -10.42 7.60 -17.73
CA GLU A 390 -11.32 7.73 -18.87
C GLU A 390 -11.82 6.38 -19.38
N VAL A 391 -10.95 5.38 -19.54
CA VAL A 391 -11.31 4.02 -19.97
C VAL A 391 -12.30 3.38 -18.99
N TYR A 392 -12.08 3.52 -17.68
CA TYR A 392 -12.97 2.96 -16.67
C TYR A 392 -14.35 3.64 -16.70
N LEU A 393 -14.38 4.97 -16.74
CA LEU A 393 -15.64 5.73 -16.81
C LEU A 393 -16.39 5.47 -18.11
N ASP A 394 -15.69 5.42 -19.25
CA ASP A 394 -16.26 5.14 -20.57
C ASP A 394 -16.84 3.72 -20.62
N TYR A 395 -16.16 2.74 -20.00
CA TYR A 395 -16.66 1.37 -19.87
C TYR A 395 -17.98 1.35 -19.09
N LEU A 396 -18.05 2.00 -17.92
CA LEU A 396 -19.27 2.04 -17.12
C LEU A 396 -20.42 2.68 -17.89
N PHE A 397 -20.17 3.84 -18.50
CA PHE A 397 -21.17 4.57 -19.28
C PHE A 397 -21.69 3.75 -20.47
N SER A 398 -20.81 3.02 -21.16
CA SER A 398 -21.17 2.26 -22.38
C SER A 398 -21.79 0.89 -22.11
N ASN A 399 -21.69 0.37 -20.88
CA ASN A 399 -22.16 -0.97 -20.51
C ASN A 399 -23.36 -0.96 -19.55
N GLY A 400 -24.12 0.13 -19.52
CA GLY A 400 -25.39 0.23 -18.79
C GLY A 400 -25.24 0.53 -17.29
N TYR A 401 -24.09 1.06 -16.87
CA TYR A 401 -23.86 1.57 -15.51
C TYR A 401 -23.95 3.09 -15.44
N ASP A 402 -24.44 3.77 -16.48
CA ASP A 402 -24.55 5.22 -16.56
C ASP A 402 -25.40 5.85 -15.44
N PHE A 403 -26.47 5.20 -15.02
CA PHE A 403 -27.29 5.71 -13.91
C PHE A 403 -26.53 5.82 -12.57
N THR A 404 -25.49 5.00 -12.37
CA THR A 404 -24.67 5.05 -11.14
C THR A 404 -23.98 6.39 -10.94
N PHE A 405 -23.69 7.13 -12.02
CA PHE A 405 -23.14 8.48 -11.94
C PHE A 405 -24.13 9.44 -11.26
N THR A 406 -25.40 9.42 -11.65
CA THR A 406 -26.42 10.24 -11.00
C THR A 406 -26.73 9.76 -9.60
N ASP A 407 -26.70 8.44 -9.34
CA ASP A 407 -26.93 7.91 -7.99
C ASP A 407 -25.86 8.40 -7.00
N LEU A 408 -24.58 8.37 -7.40
CA LEU A 408 -23.49 8.98 -6.63
C LEU A 408 -23.76 10.46 -6.32
N ALA A 409 -24.17 11.23 -7.34
CA ALA A 409 -24.46 12.66 -7.15
C ALA A 409 -25.64 12.88 -6.20
N ARG A 410 -26.71 12.07 -6.31
CA ARG A 410 -27.88 12.14 -5.43
C ARG A 410 -27.51 11.81 -3.99
N ASP A 411 -26.77 10.73 -3.78
CA ASP A 411 -26.38 10.26 -2.46
C ASP A 411 -25.52 11.28 -1.72
N LEU A 412 -24.58 11.93 -2.43
CA LEU A 412 -23.70 12.93 -1.83
C LEU A 412 -24.37 14.29 -1.60
N THR A 413 -25.36 14.65 -2.43
CA THR A 413 -25.96 16.00 -2.43
C THR A 413 -27.37 16.05 -1.84
N ASN A 414 -27.88 14.91 -1.38
CA ASN A 414 -29.28 14.73 -0.99
C ASN A 414 -30.24 15.17 -2.11
N ASP A 415 -29.99 14.65 -3.33
CA ASP A 415 -30.78 14.89 -4.55
C ASP A 415 -31.00 16.39 -4.84
N SER A 416 -29.94 17.20 -4.70
CA SER A 416 -30.00 18.63 -4.99
C SER A 416 -30.20 18.89 -6.49
N ASN A 417 -30.79 20.05 -6.81
CA ASN A 417 -30.90 20.57 -8.18
C ASN A 417 -30.00 21.79 -8.43
N ASP A 418 -29.22 22.21 -7.43
CA ASP A 418 -28.28 23.32 -7.53
C ASP A 418 -26.97 22.82 -8.19
N PRO A 419 -26.65 23.23 -9.43
CA PRO A 419 -25.49 22.71 -10.14
C PRO A 419 -24.16 23.17 -9.53
N GLU A 420 -24.10 24.36 -8.93
CA GLU A 420 -22.91 24.85 -8.23
C GLU A 420 -22.66 24.00 -6.97
N PHE A 421 -23.70 23.72 -6.19
CA PHE A 421 -23.60 22.87 -5.00
C PHE A 421 -23.23 21.42 -5.34
N ILE A 422 -23.89 20.81 -6.33
CA ILE A 422 -23.60 19.44 -6.78
C ILE A 422 -22.15 19.33 -7.22
N THR A 423 -21.68 20.28 -8.02
CA THR A 423 -20.30 20.32 -8.50
C THR A 423 -19.33 20.41 -7.33
N GLN A 424 -19.56 21.34 -6.40
CA GLN A 424 -18.68 21.53 -5.25
C GLN A 424 -18.58 20.24 -4.41
N VAL A 425 -19.71 19.62 -4.08
CA VAL A 425 -19.76 18.39 -3.29
C VAL A 425 -19.03 17.25 -4.00
N LEU A 426 -19.26 17.06 -5.30
CA LEU A 426 -18.59 16.01 -6.07
C LEU A 426 -17.09 16.24 -6.18
N VAL A 427 -16.65 17.47 -6.43
CA VAL A 427 -15.22 17.81 -6.46
C VAL A 427 -14.59 17.53 -5.10
N ASP A 428 -15.15 18.10 -4.02
CA ASP A 428 -14.63 17.97 -2.66
C ASP A 428 -14.66 16.53 -2.16
N HIS A 429 -15.52 15.69 -2.74
CA HIS A 429 -15.61 14.28 -2.39
C HIS A 429 -14.28 13.55 -2.63
N PHE A 430 -13.62 13.83 -3.75
CA PHE A 430 -12.41 13.13 -4.19
C PHE A 430 -11.10 13.82 -3.76
N MET A 431 -11.16 15.11 -3.38
CA MET A 431 -9.98 15.86 -2.95
C MET A 431 -9.65 15.63 -1.48
N ALA A 432 -8.37 15.81 -1.12
CA ALA A 432 -7.96 15.84 0.28
C ALA A 432 -8.24 17.22 0.92
N LYS A 433 -8.21 18.28 0.10
CA LYS A 433 -8.47 19.67 0.47
C LYS A 433 -9.36 20.32 -0.61
N PRO A 434 -10.17 21.33 -0.25
CA PRO A 434 -10.92 22.12 -1.23
C PRO A 434 -10.00 22.69 -2.31
N LEU A 435 -10.56 22.96 -3.50
CA LEU A 435 -9.80 23.60 -4.58
C LEU A 435 -9.30 24.97 -4.15
N HIS A 436 -8.14 25.34 -4.68
CA HIS A 436 -7.45 26.56 -4.28
C HIS A 436 -8.25 27.83 -4.65
N THR A 437 -8.96 27.84 -5.79
CA THR A 437 -9.71 29.01 -6.23
C THR A 437 -11.17 28.73 -6.50
N VAL A 438 -12.01 29.74 -6.25
CA VAL A 438 -13.43 29.75 -6.66
C VAL A 438 -13.57 29.63 -8.18
N GLY A 439 -12.57 30.10 -8.93
CA GLY A 439 -12.54 29.97 -10.39
C GLY A 439 -12.48 28.52 -10.86
N ASP A 440 -11.76 27.65 -10.14
CA ASP A 440 -11.66 26.24 -10.48
C ASP A 440 -13.00 25.51 -10.30
N TYR A 441 -13.75 25.83 -9.23
CA TYR A 441 -15.13 25.35 -9.07
C TYR A 441 -16.06 25.87 -10.19
N ALA A 442 -15.90 27.13 -10.63
CA ALA A 442 -16.70 27.69 -11.72
C ALA A 442 -16.43 27.00 -13.07
N ILE A 443 -15.17 26.61 -13.33
CA ILE A 443 -14.80 25.81 -14.51
C ILE A 443 -15.45 24.43 -14.42
N ALA A 444 -15.31 23.75 -13.28
CA ALA A 444 -15.94 22.44 -13.06
C ALA A 444 -17.48 22.52 -13.22
N THR A 445 -18.10 23.60 -12.73
CA THR A 445 -19.56 23.80 -12.84
C THR A 445 -19.98 24.04 -14.29
N THR A 446 -19.16 24.76 -15.06
CA THR A 446 -19.40 24.96 -16.50
C THR A 446 -19.35 23.64 -17.26
N ILE A 447 -18.43 22.74 -16.89
CA ILE A 447 -18.35 21.39 -17.45
C ILE A 447 -19.57 20.57 -17.05
N PHE A 448 -19.98 20.61 -15.78
CA PHE A 448 -21.17 19.90 -15.29
C PHE A 448 -22.44 20.32 -16.03
N LYS A 449 -22.59 21.61 -16.34
CA LYS A 449 -23.79 22.16 -17.01
C LYS A 449 -23.85 21.91 -18.52
N TRP A 450 -22.99 21.02 -19.03
CA TRP A 450 -22.84 20.73 -20.46
C TRP A 450 -24.16 20.64 -21.22
N GLU A 451 -24.22 21.37 -22.34
CA GLU A 451 -25.34 21.48 -23.28
C GLU A 451 -26.71 21.89 -22.72
N ILE A 452 -26.84 22.16 -21.41
CA ILE A 452 -28.08 22.65 -20.81
C ILE A 452 -28.03 24.19 -20.68
N PRO A 453 -28.97 24.93 -21.31
CA PRO A 453 -28.99 26.38 -21.19
C PRO A 453 -29.24 26.87 -19.76
N GLN A 454 -28.61 27.99 -19.38
CA GLN A 454 -28.65 28.55 -18.02
C GLN A 454 -30.07 28.70 -17.45
N ASN A 455 -31.05 29.07 -18.29
CA ASN A 455 -32.42 29.30 -17.83
C ASN A 455 -33.08 28.04 -17.24
N TYR A 456 -32.67 26.83 -17.62
CA TYR A 456 -33.23 25.60 -17.05
C TYR A 456 -32.83 25.42 -15.57
N TYR A 457 -31.68 25.95 -15.18
CA TYR A 457 -31.24 25.99 -13.78
C TYR A 457 -31.90 27.14 -13.02
N ASP A 458 -31.92 28.34 -13.62
CA ASP A 458 -32.53 29.54 -13.01
C ASP A 458 -34.03 29.34 -12.72
N ASP A 459 -34.74 28.66 -13.63
CA ASP A 459 -36.18 28.38 -13.52
C ASP A 459 -36.48 27.14 -12.66
N GLY A 460 -35.45 26.43 -12.16
CA GLY A 460 -35.59 25.22 -11.33
C GLY A 460 -36.20 24.01 -12.07
N ILE A 461 -35.99 23.93 -13.39
CA ILE A 461 -36.58 22.92 -14.28
C ILE A 461 -35.68 21.67 -14.36
N TRP A 462 -34.36 21.87 -14.40
CA TRP A 462 -33.37 20.79 -14.46
C TRP A 462 -33.25 20.04 -13.11
N ASN A 463 -32.98 18.74 -13.16
CA ASN A 463 -32.67 17.91 -12.00
C ASN A 463 -31.87 16.66 -12.41
N LEU A 464 -31.33 15.93 -11.43
CA LEU A 464 -30.53 14.72 -11.65
C LEU A 464 -31.28 13.55 -12.30
N SER A 465 -32.61 13.61 -12.47
CA SER A 465 -33.40 12.57 -13.16
C SER A 465 -33.56 12.80 -14.67
N TRP A 466 -32.95 13.84 -15.21
CA TRP A 466 -32.93 14.10 -16.66
C TRP A 466 -32.04 13.11 -17.41
N SER A 467 -32.36 12.85 -18.68
CA SER A 467 -31.60 11.94 -19.54
C SER A 467 -30.14 12.36 -19.76
N GLU A 468 -29.86 13.66 -19.69
CA GLU A 468 -28.54 14.25 -19.87
C GLU A 468 -27.69 14.20 -18.59
N ALA A 469 -28.32 14.08 -17.41
CA ALA A 469 -27.65 14.16 -16.12
C ALA A 469 -26.55 13.08 -15.91
N PRO A 470 -26.73 11.81 -16.33
CA PRO A 470 -25.64 10.83 -16.30
C PRO A 470 -24.39 11.29 -17.06
N TYR A 471 -24.57 11.88 -18.25
CA TYR A 471 -23.44 12.37 -19.04
C TYR A 471 -22.78 13.60 -18.41
N GLN A 472 -23.57 14.50 -17.81
CA GLN A 472 -23.08 15.67 -17.06
C GLN A 472 -22.19 15.29 -15.87
N VAL A 473 -22.60 14.30 -15.07
CA VAL A 473 -21.76 13.79 -13.97
C VAL A 473 -20.53 13.07 -14.52
N PHE A 474 -20.69 12.24 -15.56
CA PHE A 474 -19.59 11.52 -16.20
C PHE A 474 -18.46 12.45 -16.69
N ILE A 475 -18.77 13.54 -17.42
CA ILE A 475 -17.75 14.49 -17.88
C ILE A 475 -17.14 15.30 -16.73
N LEU A 476 -17.89 15.54 -15.65
CA LEU A 476 -17.35 16.16 -14.44
C LEU A 476 -16.33 15.23 -13.75
N LEU A 477 -16.61 13.93 -13.65
CA LEU A 477 -15.66 12.96 -13.09
C LEU A 477 -14.39 12.84 -13.96
N LYS A 478 -14.52 12.86 -15.29
CA LYS A 478 -13.37 12.92 -16.20
C LYS A 478 -12.54 14.19 -16.00
N HIS A 479 -13.18 15.32 -15.70
CA HIS A 479 -12.50 16.56 -15.37
C HIS A 479 -11.76 16.47 -14.02
N ILE A 480 -12.42 15.99 -12.97
CA ILE A 480 -11.85 15.78 -11.63
C ILE A 480 -10.62 14.89 -11.70
N ALA A 481 -10.69 13.76 -12.42
CA ALA A 481 -9.58 12.82 -12.58
C ALA A 481 -8.31 13.46 -13.19
N ARG A 482 -8.46 14.56 -13.94
CA ARG A 482 -7.37 15.28 -14.58
C ARG A 482 -6.77 16.40 -13.72
N MET A 483 -7.40 16.72 -12.59
CA MET A 483 -6.91 17.77 -11.69
C MET A 483 -5.63 17.32 -10.95
N PRO A 484 -4.67 18.23 -10.73
CA PRO A 484 -3.52 17.97 -9.87
C PRO A 484 -3.91 17.55 -8.45
N GLU A 485 -4.93 18.19 -7.87
CA GLU A 485 -5.43 17.94 -6.52
C GLU A 485 -5.95 16.50 -6.36
N PHE A 486 -6.52 15.92 -7.42
CA PHE A 486 -6.98 14.53 -7.43
C PHE A 486 -5.83 13.54 -7.30
N GLN A 487 -4.60 13.92 -7.67
CA GLN A 487 -3.44 13.04 -7.55
C GLN A 487 -2.94 12.92 -6.11
N LEU A 488 -3.47 13.71 -5.17
CA LEU A 488 -3.04 13.78 -3.78
C LEU A 488 -3.99 13.02 -2.86
N LYS A 489 -3.45 12.45 -1.79
CA LYS A 489 -4.19 11.88 -0.66
C LYS A 489 -3.56 12.27 0.66
#